data_AF-A0A6A6QSH4-F1
#
_entry.id   AF-A0A6A6QSH4-F1
#
_cell.length_a   1.000
_cell.length_b   1.000
_cell.length_c   1.000
_cell.angle_alpha   90.00
_cell.angle_beta   90.00
_cell.angle_gamma   90.00
#
_symmetry.space_group_name_H-M   'P 1'
#
loop_
_entity.id
_entity.type
_entity.pdbx_description
1 polymer ?
#
loop_
_entity_poly.entity_id
_entity_poly.type
_entity_poly.pdbx_seq_one_letter_code
_entity_poly.pdbx_strand_id
1 'polypeptide(L)'
;MSWVFFSSSGILSTPSAVVSVGLSRSSDLVTVYPIPTTLGRSSSGSDTPTLVGSTTETPLSVTSTAILPAATRCGEYGNFTMTWDDIPGFVPVENNTFLAPPVVNAYHHLFSASGYAYVPPGYEPYPPASAPNVAMFFPVTGLEPDLPFVDTVRPGEIGAGPRASVNSYWFHAYSAFFGCDNPSPLDCTMRISGFQYDSGAEQEVLVTRQNATIPACFGFRDCTLTQVNFSNGFRNLSGIQFEAFLLDDILPMVFMVDSLAMGWYNNSCSSGIIRMGSRK
;
A
#
# COMPACT_ATOMS: atom_id res chain seq x y z
N MET A 1 67.99 -4.99 -16.36
CA MET A 1 68.45 -4.11 -15.27
C MET A 1 67.47 -4.22 -14.12
N SER A 2 67.96 -4.10 -12.88
CA SER A 2 67.26 -3.99 -11.59
C SER A 2 66.08 -4.91 -11.26
N TRP A 3 66.29 -5.69 -10.20
CA TRP A 3 65.27 -6.35 -9.39
C TRP A 3 64.76 -5.43 -8.25
N VAL A 4 63.87 -6.00 -7.42
CA VAL A 4 63.84 -5.94 -5.93
C VAL A 4 62.70 -5.15 -5.23
N PHE A 5 61.83 -5.92 -4.55
CA PHE A 5 61.03 -5.72 -3.29
C PHE A 5 60.32 -4.35 -3.04
N PHE A 6 59.50 -4.06 -2.01
CA PHE A 6 58.96 -4.67 -0.77
C PHE A 6 57.56 -3.99 -0.53
N SER A 7 56.61 -4.35 0.36
CA SER A 7 56.46 -5.36 1.42
C SER A 7 54.94 -5.63 1.66
N SER A 8 54.59 -6.37 2.72
CA SER A 8 53.22 -6.46 3.28
C SER A 8 53.03 -5.56 4.51
N SER A 9 51.79 -5.07 4.69
CA SER A 9 51.16 -4.65 5.96
C SER A 9 49.65 -4.92 5.77
N GLY A 10 48.91 -5.58 6.67
CA GLY A 10 49.09 -5.67 8.10
C GLY A 10 48.11 -4.75 8.81
N ILE A 11 46.79 -4.97 8.64
CA ILE A 11 45.75 -4.17 9.30
C ILE A 11 45.28 -4.90 10.55
N LEU A 12 45.38 -4.19 11.67
CA LEU A 12 45.18 -4.67 13.03
C LEU A 12 43.68 -4.67 13.37
N SER A 13 43.14 -5.82 13.77
CA SER A 13 41.77 -5.92 14.29
C SER A 13 41.67 -5.32 15.70
N THR A 14 40.92 -4.24 15.86
CA THR A 14 40.58 -3.68 17.18
C THR A 14 39.20 -4.15 17.64
N PRO A 15 39.05 -4.68 18.86
CA PRO A 15 37.73 -4.98 19.43
C PRO A 15 37.14 -3.71 20.05
N SER A 16 36.05 -3.20 19.50
CA SER A 16 35.26 -2.14 20.15
C SER A 16 34.52 -2.72 21.36
N ALA A 17 34.75 -2.13 22.54
CA ALA A 17 34.17 -2.59 23.79
C ALA A 17 32.64 -2.39 23.81
N VAL A 18 31.90 -3.41 24.24
CA VAL A 18 30.46 -3.31 24.51
C VAL A 18 30.26 -2.68 25.87
N VAL A 19 29.93 -1.39 25.90
CA VAL A 19 29.53 -0.69 27.13
C VAL A 19 28.05 -0.96 27.39
N SER A 20 27.77 -1.88 28.31
CA SER A 20 26.41 -2.17 28.79
C SER A 20 26.00 -1.17 29.87
N VAL A 21 25.20 -0.16 29.49
CA VAL A 21 24.51 0.72 30.45
C VAL A 21 23.09 0.19 30.66
N GLY A 22 22.85 -0.39 31.84
CA GLY A 22 21.49 -0.76 32.25
C GLY A 22 20.67 0.48 32.61
N LEU A 23 19.41 0.53 32.18
CA LEU A 23 18.45 1.56 32.59
C LEU A 23 17.29 0.91 33.34
N SER A 24 17.00 1.49 34.51
CA SER A 24 16.04 0.98 35.48
C SER A 24 14.61 1.15 34.99
N ARG A 25 13.76 0.15 35.27
CA ARG A 25 12.29 0.32 35.20
C ARG A 25 11.86 1.37 36.24
N SER A 26 11.01 2.31 35.83
CA SER A 26 10.04 2.95 36.71
C SER A 26 8.65 2.54 36.24
N SER A 27 7.71 2.38 37.17
CA SER A 27 6.35 1.91 36.89
C SER A 27 5.38 2.81 37.63
N ASP A 28 4.57 3.55 36.89
CA ASP A 28 3.52 4.39 37.47
C ASP A 28 2.15 4.00 36.90
N LEU A 29 1.26 3.60 37.81
CA LEU A 29 -0.15 3.37 37.52
C LEU A 29 -0.88 4.71 37.41
N VAL A 30 -1.81 4.84 36.47
CA VAL A 30 -2.87 5.86 36.54
C VAL A 30 -4.25 5.23 36.43
N THR A 31 -5.02 5.50 37.48
CA THR A 31 -6.34 5.03 37.88
C THR A 31 -7.48 5.30 36.88
N VAL A 32 -8.41 4.35 36.76
CA VAL A 32 -9.70 4.47 36.06
C VAL A 32 -10.77 5.07 36.98
N TYR A 33 -11.65 5.94 36.44
CA TYR A 33 -12.92 6.31 37.09
C TYR A 33 -14.08 6.45 36.08
N PRO A 34 -15.25 5.83 36.31
CA PRO A 34 -16.44 5.94 35.43
C PRO A 34 -17.54 6.85 36.01
N ILE A 35 -18.28 7.56 35.16
CA ILE A 35 -19.52 8.29 35.50
C ILE A 35 -20.49 8.31 34.28
N PRO A 36 -21.79 8.70 34.37
CA PRO A 36 -22.85 7.69 34.26
C PRO A 36 -23.90 7.95 33.16
N THR A 37 -24.78 6.97 32.95
CA THR A 37 -25.95 7.00 32.07
C THR A 37 -27.09 7.89 32.57
N THR A 38 -27.82 8.52 31.64
CA THR A 38 -29.15 9.12 31.89
C THR A 38 -30.15 8.72 30.80
N LEU A 39 -31.36 8.32 31.21
CA LEU A 39 -32.48 8.02 30.31
C LEU A 39 -33.29 9.28 29.97
N GLY A 40 -33.76 9.37 28.73
CA GLY A 40 -34.84 10.27 28.30
C GLY A 40 -36.02 9.47 27.74
N ARG A 41 -37.25 9.77 28.19
CA ARG A 41 -38.50 9.04 27.89
C ARG A 41 -39.61 10.02 27.53
N SER A 42 -40.37 9.77 26.45
CA SER A 42 -41.78 10.19 26.20
C SER A 42 -42.20 9.77 24.76
N SER A 43 -43.14 8.83 24.58
CA SER A 43 -44.61 9.01 24.43
C SER A 43 -45.02 9.49 23.02
N SER A 44 -45.41 8.60 22.11
CA SER A 44 -46.77 8.03 21.93
C SER A 44 -47.75 8.95 21.18
N GLY A 45 -48.15 8.54 19.98
CA GLY A 45 -49.26 9.09 19.21
C GLY A 45 -49.73 8.04 18.20
N SER A 46 -50.95 7.55 18.36
CA SER A 46 -51.55 6.49 17.55
C SER A 46 -52.91 6.96 17.10
N ASP A 47 -53.14 7.04 15.79
CA ASP A 47 -54.49 7.11 15.21
C ASP A 47 -54.53 6.40 13.85
N THR A 48 -55.40 5.39 13.75
CA THR A 48 -55.97 4.89 12.49
C THR A 48 -57.45 5.29 12.49
N PRO A 49 -58.10 5.45 11.31
CA PRO A 49 -59.00 4.35 10.94
C PRO A 49 -59.30 4.15 9.44
N THR A 50 -59.77 2.93 9.15
CA THR A 50 -60.71 2.49 8.09
C THR A 50 -60.35 2.49 6.60
N LEU A 51 -60.58 1.31 5.99
CA LEU A 51 -60.75 1.09 4.55
C LEU A 51 -62.09 1.64 4.04
N VAL A 52 -62.10 2.11 2.79
CA VAL A 52 -63.24 1.98 1.86
C VAL A 52 -62.69 1.55 0.51
N GLY A 53 -63.26 0.51 -0.09
CA GLY A 53 -62.90 0.05 -1.44
C GLY A 53 -63.88 0.55 -2.49
N SER A 54 -63.40 0.74 -3.73
CA SER A 54 -64.25 0.81 -4.92
C SER A 54 -63.45 0.37 -6.14
N THR A 55 -64.03 -0.54 -6.93
CA THR A 55 -63.46 -1.09 -8.17
C THR A 55 -63.95 -0.33 -9.39
N THR A 56 -63.04 0.08 -10.28
CA THR A 56 -63.37 0.51 -11.64
C THR A 56 -62.26 0.08 -12.60
N GLU A 57 -62.64 -0.51 -13.74
CA GLU A 57 -61.69 -1.11 -14.70
C GLU A 57 -61.34 -0.18 -15.88
N THR A 58 -60.13 -0.39 -16.44
CA THR A 58 -59.67 0.03 -17.79
C THR A 58 -59.58 1.54 -18.12
N PRO A 59 -58.76 1.96 -19.11
CA PRO A 59 -58.03 1.17 -20.12
C PRO A 59 -56.49 1.29 -20.09
N LEU A 60 -55.85 0.45 -20.91
CA LEU A 60 -54.41 0.44 -21.18
C LEU A 60 -53.92 1.79 -21.75
N SER A 61 -52.89 2.37 -21.14
CA SER A 61 -52.06 3.40 -21.77
C SER A 61 -50.59 2.98 -21.67
N VAL A 62 -49.92 2.93 -22.82
CA VAL A 62 -48.51 2.51 -22.93
C VAL A 62 -47.62 3.65 -22.44
N THR A 63 -47.43 3.73 -21.13
CA THR A 63 -46.41 4.60 -20.54
C THR A 63 -45.11 3.83 -20.46
N SER A 64 -44.11 4.27 -21.23
CA SER A 64 -42.72 3.85 -21.09
C SER A 64 -42.22 4.19 -19.69
N THR A 65 -42.38 3.27 -18.74
CA THR A 65 -41.65 3.30 -17.48
C THR A 65 -40.20 3.01 -17.81
N ALA A 66 -39.43 4.08 -18.01
CA ALA A 66 -37.98 4.00 -18.03
C ALA A 66 -37.55 3.25 -16.76
N ILE A 67 -36.99 2.05 -16.95
CA ILE A 67 -36.42 1.28 -15.85
C ILE A 67 -35.36 2.18 -15.23
N LEU A 68 -35.54 2.52 -13.95
CA LEU A 68 -34.57 3.26 -13.16
C LEU A 68 -33.18 2.65 -13.41
N PRO A 69 -32.14 3.45 -13.69
CA PRO A 69 -30.84 2.91 -14.10
C PRO A 69 -30.37 1.90 -13.05
N ALA A 70 -30.29 0.63 -13.48
CA ALA A 70 -29.91 -0.48 -12.63
C ALA A 70 -28.57 -0.15 -11.96
N ALA A 71 -28.46 -0.52 -10.67
CA ALA A 71 -27.42 -0.09 -9.73
C ALA A 71 -26.12 0.40 -10.40
N THR A 72 -25.92 1.73 -10.42
CA THR A 72 -24.71 2.37 -11.00
C THR A 72 -23.41 1.87 -10.37
N ARG A 73 -23.53 1.21 -9.22
CA ARG A 73 -22.48 0.66 -8.37
C ARG A 73 -22.72 -0.84 -8.24
N CYS A 74 -21.90 -1.63 -8.92
CA CYS A 74 -21.90 -3.08 -8.82
C CYS A 74 -20.45 -3.59 -8.94
N GLY A 75 -20.14 -4.73 -8.32
CA GLY A 75 -18.77 -5.18 -8.15
C GLY A 75 -17.92 -4.21 -7.34
N GLU A 76 -16.62 -4.15 -7.64
CA GLU A 76 -15.69 -3.27 -6.92
C GLU A 76 -15.76 -1.84 -7.44
N TYR A 77 -15.96 -0.85 -6.57
CA TYR A 77 -16.02 0.57 -6.92
C TYR A 77 -15.66 1.44 -5.70
N GLY A 78 -15.34 2.70 -5.96
CA GLY A 78 -15.08 3.72 -4.94
C GLY A 78 -13.69 3.63 -4.33
N ASN A 79 -13.55 4.22 -3.14
CA ASN A 79 -12.31 4.23 -2.39
C ASN A 79 -12.10 2.88 -1.69
N PHE A 80 -10.85 2.45 -1.62
CA PHE A 80 -10.41 1.24 -0.93
C PHE A 80 -9.02 1.50 -0.33
N THR A 81 -8.61 0.70 0.65
CA THR A 81 -7.22 0.67 1.11
C THR A 81 -6.61 -0.64 0.67
N MET A 82 -5.47 -0.58 -0.01
CA MET A 82 -4.66 -1.75 -0.26
C MET A 82 -3.67 -1.89 0.90
N THR A 83 -3.95 -2.83 1.80
CA THR A 83 -3.03 -3.28 2.86
C THR A 83 -2.26 -4.50 2.37
N TRP A 84 -1.58 -5.26 3.23
CA TRP A 84 -0.86 -6.48 2.84
C TRP A 84 -1.41 -7.76 3.51
N ASP A 85 -2.65 -7.71 4.00
CA ASP A 85 -3.18 -8.68 4.97
C ASP A 85 -4.03 -9.79 4.36
N ASP A 86 -4.54 -9.61 3.13
CA ASP A 86 -5.53 -10.50 2.50
C ASP A 86 -4.95 -11.85 2.03
N ILE A 87 -3.64 -12.05 2.15
CA ILE A 87 -2.98 -13.32 1.80
C ILE A 87 -2.99 -14.26 3.01
N PRO A 88 -3.36 -15.54 2.87
CA PRO A 88 -3.28 -16.52 3.95
C PRO A 88 -1.89 -16.51 4.58
N GLY A 89 -1.85 -16.23 5.89
CA GLY A 89 -0.64 -15.83 6.60
C GLY A 89 0.55 -16.72 6.29
N PHE A 90 1.62 -16.11 5.78
CA PHE A 90 2.88 -16.78 5.58
C PHE A 90 3.41 -17.25 6.94
N VAL A 91 3.45 -18.56 7.14
CA VAL A 91 4.12 -19.17 8.29
C VAL A 91 5.58 -19.38 7.88
N PRO A 92 6.55 -18.68 8.49
CA PRO A 92 7.95 -18.95 8.23
C PRO A 92 8.26 -20.42 8.57
N VAL A 93 8.91 -21.14 7.65
CA VAL A 93 9.45 -22.46 7.96
C VAL A 93 10.44 -22.29 9.11
N GLU A 94 10.34 -23.09 10.17
CA GLU A 94 11.10 -22.95 11.42
C GLU A 94 12.63 -23.02 11.20
N ASN A 95 13.22 -21.89 10.82
CA ASN A 95 14.65 -21.64 10.86
C ASN A 95 14.92 -20.13 10.74
N ASN A 96 15.99 -19.68 11.40
CA ASN A 96 16.29 -18.26 11.64
C ASN A 96 16.85 -17.51 10.40
N THR A 97 16.39 -17.90 9.20
CA THR A 97 16.78 -17.34 7.91
C THR A 97 15.78 -16.28 7.48
N PHE A 98 16.26 -15.08 7.17
CA PHE A 98 15.47 -14.02 6.55
C PHE A 98 15.03 -14.44 5.14
N LEU A 99 13.86 -15.07 5.07
CA LEU A 99 13.17 -15.43 3.84
C LEU A 99 11.94 -14.53 3.72
N ALA A 100 12.13 -13.34 3.15
CA ALA A 100 11.05 -12.44 2.79
C ALA A 100 10.31 -13.03 1.56
N PRO A 101 9.09 -13.57 1.70
CA PRO A 101 8.39 -14.17 0.58
C PRO A 101 7.91 -13.07 -0.39
N PRO A 102 7.96 -13.29 -1.71
CA PRO A 102 7.55 -12.28 -2.68
C PRO A 102 6.06 -11.95 -2.54
N VAL A 103 5.70 -10.68 -2.79
CA VAL A 103 4.30 -10.28 -2.96
C VAL A 103 3.75 -10.97 -4.20
N VAL A 104 2.57 -11.61 -4.09
CA VAL A 104 1.97 -12.32 -5.21
C VAL A 104 1.42 -11.33 -6.24
N ASN A 105 1.50 -11.68 -7.52
CA ASN A 105 0.94 -10.89 -8.61
C ASN A 105 -0.20 -11.65 -9.31
N ALA A 106 -1.36 -11.06 -9.57
CA ALA A 106 -1.80 -9.72 -9.19
C ALA A 106 -2.41 -9.70 -7.76
N TYR A 107 -2.17 -8.63 -7.02
CA TYR A 107 -2.75 -8.36 -5.70
C TYR A 107 -3.77 -7.21 -5.80
N HIS A 108 -5.02 -7.46 -5.40
CA HIS A 108 -6.17 -6.54 -5.64
C HIS A 108 -6.25 -6.02 -7.10
N HIS A 109 -6.05 -6.90 -8.08
CA HIS A 109 -6.00 -6.60 -9.53
C HIS A 109 -4.81 -5.77 -10.01
N LEU A 110 -3.93 -5.34 -9.10
CA LEU A 110 -2.73 -4.58 -9.40
C LEU A 110 -1.51 -5.51 -9.42
N PHE A 111 -0.56 -5.18 -10.27
CA PHE A 111 0.73 -5.84 -10.39
C PHE A 111 1.77 -4.98 -9.68
N SER A 112 2.48 -5.58 -8.75
CA SER A 112 3.64 -5.00 -8.07
C SER A 112 4.92 -5.44 -8.78
N ALA A 113 5.93 -4.58 -8.80
CA ALA A 113 7.23 -4.86 -9.40
C ALA A 113 7.92 -6.10 -8.79
N SER A 114 8.76 -6.77 -9.58
CA SER A 114 9.73 -7.71 -9.04
C SER A 114 10.62 -6.99 -8.01
N GLY A 115 10.70 -7.52 -6.79
CA GLY A 115 11.40 -6.91 -5.66
C GLY A 115 10.50 -6.56 -4.47
N TYR A 116 9.17 -6.57 -4.63
CA TYR A 116 8.25 -6.51 -3.48
C TYR A 116 8.17 -7.86 -2.75
N ALA A 117 8.30 -7.82 -1.43
CA ALA A 117 8.21 -8.98 -0.54
C ALA A 117 7.51 -8.60 0.78
N TYR A 118 6.99 -9.59 1.50
CA TYR A 118 6.52 -9.39 2.89
C TYR A 118 7.71 -9.32 3.83
N VAL A 119 7.69 -8.37 4.78
CA VAL A 119 8.66 -8.40 5.87
C VAL A 119 8.35 -9.59 6.79
N PRO A 120 9.34 -10.44 7.15
CA PRO A 120 9.09 -11.58 8.03
C PRO A 120 8.83 -11.16 9.49
N PRO A 121 7.90 -11.82 10.20
CA PRO A 121 7.63 -11.59 11.63
C PRO A 121 8.89 -11.60 12.50
N GLY A 122 9.07 -10.52 13.27
CA GLY A 122 10.23 -10.29 14.14
C GLY A 122 11.44 -9.65 13.45
N TYR A 123 11.36 -9.39 12.14
CA TYR A 123 12.35 -8.65 11.37
C TYR A 123 11.81 -7.29 10.89
N GLU A 124 10.60 -6.89 11.29
CA GLU A 124 10.08 -5.55 11.06
C GLU A 124 10.78 -4.51 11.95
N PRO A 125 11.59 -3.57 11.40
CA PRO A 125 11.92 -2.37 12.15
C PRO A 125 10.68 -1.50 12.37
N TYR A 126 9.80 -1.44 11.36
CA TYR A 126 8.54 -0.68 11.39
C TYR A 126 7.35 -1.62 11.59
N PRO A 127 6.57 -1.51 12.68
CA PRO A 127 5.32 -2.27 12.81
C PRO A 127 4.35 -1.87 11.69
N PRO A 128 3.52 -2.80 11.18
CA PRO A 128 2.50 -2.49 10.18
C PRO A 128 1.53 -1.39 10.64
N ALA A 129 1.10 -0.54 9.71
CA ALA A 129 0.02 0.42 9.92
C ALA A 129 -1.35 -0.30 9.89
N SER A 130 -1.45 -1.34 9.07
CA SER A 130 -2.51 -2.34 9.03
C SER A 130 -1.92 -3.70 9.37
N ALA A 131 -2.29 -4.27 10.52
CA ALA A 131 -1.78 -5.56 10.96
C ALA A 131 -2.50 -6.73 10.25
N PRO A 132 -1.82 -7.86 9.98
CA PRO A 132 -0.49 -8.22 10.49
C PRO A 132 0.72 -7.89 9.60
N ASN A 133 0.55 -7.43 8.35
CA ASN A 133 1.63 -7.48 7.36
C ASN A 133 2.07 -6.10 6.84
N VAL A 134 3.36 -5.95 6.57
CA VAL A 134 3.93 -4.82 5.82
C VAL A 134 4.76 -5.34 4.65
N ALA A 135 4.65 -4.70 3.48
CA ALA A 135 5.51 -5.01 2.35
C ALA A 135 6.80 -4.18 2.40
N MET A 136 7.88 -4.77 1.91
CA MET A 136 9.14 -4.10 1.61
C MET A 136 9.49 -4.25 0.14
N PHE A 137 10.21 -3.26 -0.41
CA PHE A 137 10.75 -3.31 -1.76
C PHE A 137 12.28 -3.32 -1.72
N PHE A 138 12.88 -4.30 -2.38
CA PHE A 138 14.32 -4.35 -2.61
C PHE A 138 14.68 -3.68 -3.94
N PRO A 139 15.47 -2.60 -3.97
CA PRO A 139 15.98 -1.99 -5.20
C PRO A 139 17.15 -2.82 -5.79
N VAL A 140 16.90 -4.11 -6.04
CA VAL A 140 17.88 -5.01 -6.66
C VAL A 140 17.89 -4.83 -8.18
N THR A 141 18.93 -4.19 -8.69
CA THR A 141 19.27 -4.23 -10.12
C THR A 141 20.04 -5.52 -10.42
N GLY A 142 19.52 -6.38 -11.31
CA GLY A 142 20.27 -7.51 -11.86
C GLY A 142 20.05 -8.89 -11.22
N LEU A 143 18.87 -9.17 -10.65
CA LEU A 143 18.41 -10.57 -10.50
C LEU A 143 17.55 -10.95 -11.72
N GLU A 144 18.06 -11.89 -12.51
CA GLU A 144 17.44 -12.48 -13.71
C GLU A 144 16.13 -13.26 -13.37
N PRO A 145 15.25 -13.60 -14.33
CA PRO A 145 13.87 -13.14 -14.29
C PRO A 145 12.90 -14.33 -14.27
N ASP A 146 13.15 -15.32 -13.41
CA ASP A 146 12.37 -16.59 -13.38
C ASP A 146 10.97 -16.45 -12.75
N LEU A 147 10.48 -15.23 -12.59
CA LEU A 147 9.06 -14.94 -12.36
C LEU A 147 8.41 -14.51 -13.70
N PRO A 148 7.30 -15.11 -14.14
CA PRO A 148 6.74 -14.96 -15.50
C PRO A 148 6.11 -13.59 -15.82
N PHE A 149 6.45 -12.54 -15.08
CA PHE A 149 5.87 -11.18 -15.19
C PHE A 149 6.93 -10.09 -15.41
N VAL A 150 8.08 -10.45 -15.99
CA VAL A 150 9.15 -9.50 -16.29
C VAL A 150 8.76 -8.60 -17.48
N ASP A 151 9.21 -7.33 -17.41
CA ASP A 151 9.05 -6.26 -18.41
C ASP A 151 7.66 -5.59 -18.62
N THR A 152 6.71 -5.68 -17.68
CA THR A 152 5.47 -4.86 -17.74
C THR A 152 5.23 -3.87 -16.60
N VAL A 153 6.10 -3.85 -15.59
CA VAL A 153 6.00 -2.98 -14.39
C VAL A 153 7.40 -2.50 -14.02
N ARG A 154 7.58 -1.19 -13.78
CA ARG A 154 8.89 -0.60 -13.44
C ARG A 154 9.36 -1.01 -12.04
N PRO A 155 10.67 -1.03 -11.73
CA PRO A 155 11.14 -1.26 -10.36
C PRO A 155 10.48 -0.30 -9.36
N GLY A 156 9.97 -0.83 -8.25
CA GLY A 156 9.27 -0.07 -7.21
C GLY A 156 7.84 0.33 -7.56
N GLU A 157 7.30 -0.07 -8.71
CA GLU A 157 5.94 0.26 -9.14
C GLU A 157 4.86 -0.72 -8.66
N ILE A 158 3.67 -0.17 -8.45
CA ILE A 158 2.41 -0.89 -8.34
C ILE A 158 1.44 -0.29 -9.36
N GLY A 159 0.82 -1.11 -10.22
CA GLY A 159 -0.01 -0.61 -11.31
C GLY A 159 -0.91 -1.64 -11.96
N ALA A 160 -1.60 -1.25 -13.04
CA ALA A 160 -2.39 -2.14 -13.87
C ALA A 160 -1.50 -3.09 -14.72
N GLY A 161 -0.20 -2.81 -14.84
CA GLY A 161 0.79 -3.67 -15.50
C GLY A 161 0.39 -4.06 -16.92
N PRO A 162 0.31 -5.36 -17.27
CA PRO A 162 -0.15 -5.81 -18.60
C PRO A 162 -1.54 -5.31 -19.01
N ARG A 163 -2.33 -4.77 -18.07
CA ARG A 163 -3.68 -4.23 -18.27
C ARG A 163 -3.72 -2.71 -18.25
N ALA A 164 -2.58 -2.02 -18.34
CA ALA A 164 -2.49 -0.55 -18.33
C ALA A 164 -3.33 0.12 -19.43
N SER A 165 -3.57 -0.54 -20.57
CA SER A 165 -4.48 -0.03 -21.62
C SER A 165 -5.97 -0.04 -21.25
N VAL A 166 -6.36 -0.69 -20.15
CA VAL A 166 -7.76 -0.89 -19.75
C VAL A 166 -8.08 -0.05 -18.51
N ASN A 167 -8.81 1.06 -18.71
CA ASN A 167 -9.14 2.01 -17.64
C ASN A 167 -9.99 1.46 -16.47
N SER A 168 -10.46 0.21 -16.57
CA SER A 168 -11.10 -0.52 -15.47
C SER A 168 -10.13 -0.97 -14.38
N TYR A 169 -8.81 -0.88 -14.61
CA TYR A 169 -7.78 -1.13 -13.59
C TYR A 169 -7.06 0.15 -13.14
N TRP A 170 -7.45 1.31 -13.67
CA TRP A 170 -6.89 2.61 -13.26
C TRP A 170 -7.45 3.07 -11.91
N PHE A 171 -6.66 3.87 -11.21
CA PHE A 171 -6.92 4.27 -9.83
C PHE A 171 -6.54 5.72 -9.53
N HIS A 172 -7.00 6.19 -8.38
CA HIS A 172 -6.52 7.35 -7.66
C HIS A 172 -5.67 6.85 -6.48
N ALA A 173 -4.58 7.54 -6.16
CA ALA A 173 -3.78 7.27 -4.97
C ALA A 173 -3.80 8.51 -4.07
N TYR A 174 -4.23 8.36 -2.82
CA TYR A 174 -4.48 9.46 -1.89
C TYR A 174 -3.37 9.60 -0.84
N SER A 175 -2.93 8.49 -0.25
CA SER A 175 -1.79 8.44 0.67
C SER A 175 -1.28 7.01 0.82
N ALA A 176 -0.11 6.85 1.44
CA ALA A 176 0.39 5.57 1.94
C ALA A 176 1.29 5.80 3.16
N PHE A 177 1.56 4.73 3.90
CA PHE A 177 2.50 4.72 5.02
C PHE A 177 3.86 4.19 4.56
N PHE A 178 4.95 4.88 4.88
CA PHE A 178 6.31 4.52 4.45
C PHE A 178 7.31 4.45 5.60
N GLY A 179 8.28 3.56 5.47
CA GLY A 179 9.51 3.51 6.25
C GLY A 179 10.70 3.30 5.32
N CYS A 180 11.91 3.69 5.74
CA CYS A 180 13.13 3.36 4.99
C CYS A 180 14.05 2.52 5.87
N ASP A 181 14.64 1.47 5.30
CA ASP A 181 15.62 0.63 5.98
C ASP A 181 16.96 1.36 6.11
N ASN A 182 17.02 2.29 7.08
CA ASN A 182 18.17 3.13 7.30
C ASN A 182 18.54 3.20 8.80
N PRO A 183 19.67 2.60 9.23
CA PRO A 183 20.16 2.72 10.60
C PRO A 183 20.87 4.07 10.87
N SER A 184 21.20 4.85 9.84
CA SER A 184 21.82 6.18 9.95
C SER A 184 20.82 7.22 10.49
N PRO A 185 21.25 8.26 11.24
CA PRO A 185 20.37 9.36 11.67
C PRO A 185 19.94 10.33 10.55
N LEU A 186 20.17 9.99 9.28
CA LEU A 186 19.80 10.81 8.14
C LEU A 186 18.40 10.47 7.64
N ASP A 187 17.59 11.49 7.37
CA ASP A 187 16.28 11.27 6.76
C ASP A 187 16.39 10.73 5.34
N CYS A 188 15.37 9.96 4.95
CA CYS A 188 15.25 9.31 3.66
C CYS A 188 14.34 10.12 2.73
N THR A 189 14.73 10.30 1.48
CA THR A 189 13.89 10.91 0.44
C THR A 189 13.11 9.81 -0.27
N MET A 190 11.80 9.80 -0.09
CA MET A 190 10.88 9.03 -0.93
C MET A 190 10.53 9.84 -2.17
N ARG A 191 10.94 9.35 -3.35
CA ARG A 191 10.50 9.84 -4.64
C ARG A 191 9.31 9.01 -5.12
N ILE A 192 8.19 9.69 -5.38
CA ILE A 192 6.92 9.08 -5.73
C ILE A 192 6.55 9.59 -7.13
N SER A 193 6.42 8.70 -8.11
CA SER A 193 6.12 9.03 -9.51
C SER A 193 4.79 8.39 -9.94
N GLY A 194 3.89 9.18 -10.54
CA GLY A 194 2.59 8.70 -11.01
C GLY A 194 2.52 8.68 -12.54
N PHE A 195 1.99 7.58 -13.08
CA PHE A 195 1.95 7.30 -14.51
C PHE A 195 0.52 7.11 -15.02
N GLN A 196 0.27 7.50 -16.27
CA GLN A 196 -0.99 7.23 -16.99
C GLN A 196 -0.68 6.59 -18.34
N TYR A 197 -1.48 5.62 -18.75
CA TYR A 197 -1.36 4.99 -20.05
C TYR A 197 -1.86 5.92 -21.16
N ASP A 198 -0.97 6.27 -22.09
CA ASP A 198 -1.29 7.04 -23.28
C ASP A 198 -1.56 6.07 -24.45
N SER A 199 -2.81 6.08 -24.95
CA SER A 199 -3.22 5.23 -26.08
C SER A 199 -2.57 5.61 -27.41
N GLY A 200 -2.04 6.83 -27.57
CA GLY A 200 -1.32 7.26 -28.76
C GLY A 200 0.16 6.88 -28.74
N ALA A 201 0.75 6.72 -27.55
CA ALA A 201 2.12 6.25 -27.37
C ALA A 201 2.22 4.74 -27.07
N GLU A 202 1.08 4.07 -26.87
CA GLU A 202 0.93 2.66 -26.46
C GLU A 202 1.72 2.28 -25.20
N GLN A 203 1.97 3.26 -24.32
CA GLN A 203 2.80 3.11 -23.12
C GLN A 203 2.36 4.04 -22.01
N GLU A 204 2.84 3.78 -20.80
CA GLU A 204 2.61 4.64 -19.65
C GLU A 204 3.59 5.81 -19.59
N VAL A 205 3.06 7.02 -19.48
CA VAL A 205 3.81 8.28 -19.42
C VAL A 205 3.76 8.86 -18.01
N LEU A 206 4.87 9.47 -17.58
CA LEU A 206 4.95 10.17 -16.29
C LEU A 206 4.08 11.42 -16.32
N VAL A 207 3.07 11.50 -15.45
CA VAL A 207 2.17 12.67 -15.35
C VAL A 207 2.41 13.51 -14.09
N THR A 208 2.99 12.93 -13.05
CA THR A 208 3.22 13.62 -11.79
C THR A 208 4.40 13.03 -11.03
N ARG A 209 5.04 13.84 -10.20
CA ARG A 209 6.08 13.42 -9.27
C ARG A 209 6.01 14.26 -8.00
N GLN A 210 6.25 13.63 -6.86
CA GLN A 210 6.34 14.26 -5.55
C GLN A 210 7.47 13.60 -4.76
N ASN A 211 8.22 14.41 -4.02
CA ASN A 211 9.16 13.91 -3.03
C ASN A 211 8.56 14.08 -1.62
N ALA A 212 8.89 13.17 -0.72
CA ALA A 212 8.52 13.22 0.69
C ALA A 212 9.72 12.83 1.55
N THR A 213 9.86 13.47 2.71
CA THR A 213 10.91 13.14 3.69
C THR A 213 10.36 12.11 4.68
N ILE A 214 11.02 10.97 4.78
CA ILE A 214 10.74 9.92 5.76
C ILE A 214 11.80 10.01 6.87
N PRO A 215 11.41 10.25 8.13
CA PRO A 215 12.33 10.31 9.25
C PRO A 215 13.19 9.05 9.40
N ALA A 216 14.46 9.23 9.77
CA ALA A 216 15.34 8.13 10.13
C ALA A 216 14.78 7.27 11.28
N CYS A 217 14.85 5.93 11.18
CA CYS A 217 14.70 5.08 12.38
C CYS A 217 16.06 4.67 12.95
N PHE A 218 16.67 5.60 13.70
CA PHE A 218 17.99 5.40 14.28
C PHE A 218 18.05 4.15 15.18
N GLY A 219 18.89 3.18 14.77
CA GLY A 219 19.10 1.93 15.51
C GLY A 219 17.89 1.00 15.60
N PHE A 220 16.89 1.17 14.72
CA PHE A 220 15.67 0.34 14.64
C PHE A 220 14.90 0.19 15.97
N ARG A 221 14.72 1.30 16.69
CA ARG A 221 13.99 1.36 17.96
C ARG A 221 12.76 2.23 17.81
N ASP A 222 11.62 1.69 18.24
CA ASP A 222 10.33 2.39 18.31
C ASP A 222 9.96 3.09 16.98
N CYS A 223 10.34 2.49 15.84
CA CYS A 223 10.05 3.05 14.52
C CYS A 223 8.54 3.13 14.29
N THR A 224 8.10 4.13 13.54
CA THR A 224 6.71 4.25 13.09
C THR A 224 6.67 4.59 11.61
N LEU A 225 5.77 3.97 10.86
CA LEU A 225 5.61 4.30 9.44
C LEU A 225 5.05 5.72 9.32
N THR A 226 5.63 6.51 8.43
CA THR A 226 5.24 7.90 8.18
C THR A 226 4.18 7.96 7.09
N GLN A 227 3.01 8.52 7.40
CA GLN A 227 1.98 8.74 6.39
C GLN A 227 2.37 9.87 5.45
N VAL A 228 2.42 9.57 4.15
CA VAL A 228 2.64 10.56 3.09
C VAL A 228 1.34 10.77 2.33
N ASN A 229 0.84 12.02 2.33
CA ASN A 229 -0.31 12.42 1.52
C ASN A 229 0.14 12.79 0.10
N PHE A 230 -0.49 12.19 -0.89
CA PHE A 230 -0.18 12.40 -2.30
C PHE A 230 -0.95 13.60 -2.86
N SER A 231 -0.27 14.40 -3.67
CA SER A 231 -0.85 15.57 -4.33
C SER A 231 -2.02 15.22 -5.26
N ASN A 232 -2.79 16.23 -5.67
CA ASN A 232 -3.88 16.03 -6.61
C ASN A 232 -3.45 15.61 -8.03
N GLY A 233 -2.14 15.54 -8.32
CA GLY A 233 -1.62 14.92 -9.55
C GLY A 233 -1.78 13.39 -9.57
N PHE A 234 -1.89 12.74 -8.40
CA PHE A 234 -1.98 11.27 -8.28
C PHE A 234 -3.42 10.76 -8.49
N ARG A 235 -4.00 11.10 -9.65
CA ARG A 235 -5.37 10.75 -10.05
C ARG A 235 -5.34 10.18 -11.46
N ASN A 236 -6.30 9.32 -11.80
CA ASN A 236 -6.40 8.69 -13.13
C ASN A 236 -5.15 7.87 -13.51
N LEU A 237 -4.46 7.29 -12.53
CA LEU A 237 -3.21 6.58 -12.72
C LEU A 237 -3.46 5.16 -13.24
N SER A 238 -2.62 4.73 -14.17
CA SER A 238 -2.46 3.32 -14.51
C SER A 238 -1.33 2.68 -13.68
N GLY A 239 -0.40 3.47 -13.16
CA GLY A 239 0.70 3.01 -12.30
C GLY A 239 1.25 4.07 -11.35
N ILE A 240 1.82 3.64 -10.22
CA ILE A 240 2.50 4.49 -9.24
C ILE A 240 3.80 3.82 -8.78
N GLN A 241 4.90 4.56 -8.86
CA GLN A 241 6.25 4.11 -8.53
C GLN A 241 6.76 4.78 -7.27
N PHE A 242 7.38 3.99 -6.41
CA PHE A 242 8.03 4.41 -5.18
C PHE A 242 9.52 4.09 -5.26
N GLU A 243 10.37 5.06 -4.95
CA GLU A 243 11.83 4.92 -4.90
C GLU A 243 12.35 5.63 -3.65
N ALA A 244 13.19 4.97 -2.86
CA ALA A 244 13.75 5.51 -1.62
C ALA A 244 15.23 5.80 -1.77
N PHE A 245 15.68 6.95 -1.25
CA PHE A 245 17.09 7.35 -1.34
C PHE A 245 17.64 7.99 -0.07
N LEU A 246 18.94 7.83 0.16
CA LEU A 246 19.75 8.67 1.05
C LEU A 246 20.71 9.54 0.25
N LEU A 247 21.17 10.62 0.90
CA LEU A 247 22.17 11.55 0.36
C LEU A 247 21.75 12.16 -0.99
N ASP A 248 20.57 12.79 -1.04
CA ASP A 248 20.06 13.50 -2.22
C ASP A 248 20.05 12.65 -3.52
N ASP A 249 19.26 11.58 -3.50
CA ASP A 249 19.06 10.63 -4.61
C ASP A 249 20.30 9.79 -5.02
N ILE A 250 21.39 9.79 -4.22
CA ILE A 250 22.63 9.05 -4.53
C ILE A 250 22.56 7.56 -4.15
N LEU A 251 22.02 7.22 -2.98
CA LEU A 251 22.02 5.85 -2.46
C LEU A 251 20.60 5.27 -2.43
N PRO A 252 20.22 4.32 -3.31
CA PRO A 252 18.91 3.70 -3.26
C PRO A 252 18.78 2.79 -2.04
N MET A 253 17.64 2.88 -1.35
CA MET A 253 17.36 2.16 -0.12
C MET A 253 16.22 1.16 -0.29
N VAL A 254 16.25 0.12 0.55
CA VAL A 254 15.06 -0.68 0.83
C VAL A 254 14.04 0.22 1.54
N PHE A 255 12.78 0.15 1.14
CA PHE A 255 11.68 0.82 1.83
C PHE A 255 10.58 -0.16 2.21
N MET A 256 9.86 0.19 3.27
CA MET A 256 8.63 -0.45 3.68
C MET A 256 7.45 0.42 3.25
N VAL A 257 6.37 -0.19 2.80
CA VAL A 257 5.13 0.50 2.43
C VAL A 257 3.92 -0.27 2.96
N ASP A 258 2.91 0.45 3.44
CA ASP A 258 1.66 -0.14 3.94
C ASP A 258 0.46 0.81 3.75
N SER A 259 -0.74 0.26 3.85
CA SER A 259 -2.02 0.99 3.89
C SER A 259 -2.13 2.07 2.80
N LEU A 260 -2.00 1.66 1.54
CA LEU A 260 -2.17 2.56 0.39
C LEU A 260 -3.65 2.94 0.28
N ALA A 261 -3.99 4.16 0.64
CA ALA A 261 -5.33 4.71 0.47
C ALA A 261 -5.55 5.06 -1.01
N MET A 262 -6.45 4.34 -1.65
CA MET A 262 -6.68 4.36 -3.10
C MET A 262 -8.16 4.49 -3.44
N GLY A 263 -8.48 4.58 -4.72
CA GLY A 263 -9.85 4.47 -5.21
C GLY A 263 -9.91 4.19 -6.69
N TRP A 264 -10.89 3.43 -7.14
CA TRP A 264 -11.04 3.11 -8.56
C TRP A 264 -11.35 4.36 -9.36
N TYR A 265 -10.66 4.55 -10.50
CA TYR A 265 -10.93 5.67 -11.40
C TYR A 265 -12.28 5.45 -12.11
N ASN A 266 -12.39 4.35 -12.84
CA ASN A 266 -13.63 3.99 -13.52
C ASN A 266 -14.57 3.26 -12.55
N ASN A 267 -15.55 4.01 -12.02
CA ASN A 267 -16.56 3.57 -11.06
C ASN A 267 -17.86 3.06 -11.70
N SER A 268 -17.86 2.79 -13.01
CA SER A 268 -18.99 2.16 -13.68
C SER A 268 -19.19 0.71 -13.21
N CYS A 269 -20.45 0.26 -13.18
CA CYS A 269 -20.82 -1.12 -12.87
C CYS A 269 -20.13 -2.15 -13.80
N SER A 270 -19.96 -1.85 -15.09
CA SER A 270 -19.20 -2.71 -16.02
C SER A 270 -17.74 -2.88 -15.59
N SER A 271 -17.04 -1.79 -15.22
CA SER A 271 -15.67 -1.87 -14.69
C SER A 271 -15.58 -2.63 -13.37
N GLY A 272 -16.57 -2.47 -12.48
CA GLY A 272 -16.62 -3.21 -11.22
C GLY A 272 -16.82 -4.72 -11.40
N ILE A 273 -17.59 -5.14 -12.41
CA ILE A 273 -17.72 -6.56 -12.79
C ILE A 273 -16.43 -7.09 -13.42
N ILE A 274 -15.76 -6.31 -14.29
CA ILE A 274 -14.48 -6.69 -14.90
C ILE A 274 -13.43 -6.98 -13.82
N ARG A 275 -13.34 -6.12 -12.79
CA ARG A 275 -12.48 -6.35 -11.61
C ARG A 275 -12.85 -7.65 -10.89
N MET A 276 -14.09 -7.82 -10.43
CA MET A 276 -14.52 -9.07 -9.76
C MET A 276 -14.19 -10.34 -10.56
N GLY A 277 -14.42 -10.33 -11.88
CA GLY A 277 -14.14 -11.47 -12.76
C GLY A 277 -12.66 -11.85 -12.87
N SER A 278 -11.75 -10.95 -12.47
CA SER A 278 -10.30 -11.11 -12.49
C SER A 278 -9.71 -11.76 -11.24
N ARG A 279 -10.49 -12.08 -10.19
CA ARG A 279 -10.02 -12.76 -8.96
C ARG A 279 -9.88 -14.30 -9.13
N LYS A 280 -9.46 -14.78 -10.31
CA LYS A 280 -9.39 -16.22 -10.63
C LYS A 280 -7.95 -16.68 -10.85
#